data_AF-A0A8J8GF59-F1
#
_entry.id   AF-A0A8J8GF59-F1
#
_cell.length_a   1.000
_cell.length_b   1.000
_cell.length_c   1.000
_cell.angle_alpha   90.00
_cell.angle_beta   90.00
_cell.angle_gamma   90.00
#
_symmetry.space_group_name_H-M   'P 1'
#
loop_
_entity.id
_entity.type
_entity.pdbx_description
1 polymer ?
#
loop_
_entity_poly.entity_id
_entity_poly.type
_entity_poly.pdbx_seq_one_letter_code
_entity_poly.pdbx_strand_id
1 'polypeptide(L)'
;MKKFVPFLLVVLLMLSISPNAFADNHIQVKHSIIESNTDTKSINVVIPIFNGFTGADRLNEKVLNLALDVIGETNAMDQLMEELREEMKKSGDPGISAVATLDMDYDYVKEGDLLSVRFIQYVYYGGAHGLEQFITFTSNTSTGEMYEFKDLFKNDVNYNSVVKELILKELEKNAEIYFSDYKETIANKNGDYKFYIDGDKIVVYFDLYEIAPYAAGIIQIAIDSEDVKHILKEEVYQSMKNGKERSNIIINGKSINTDKKIINQDDKTLIPLRVVAESLGYEVNWNPNGNAIVNEKVVKSSDVQSVVIDGTTYVSRSYFTDVLGAYVSFGFDKSNEIIVKVFSKEDEFIAKHPYDKLVEFQKPMNKDEAVTMYAEAVKNRHGIIQYGIMDDSVKNEKYEELKDMSFVTGVSSPWVDRYEINQIDENHYKIDFILKTSVPSEEFLSTVIVELAEDGEFINISKIEE
;
A
#
# COMPACT_ATOMS: atom_id res chain seq x y z
N MET A 1 60.12 21.76 -17.77
CA MET A 1 58.77 21.74 -17.14
C MET A 1 57.87 20.84 -17.98
N LYS A 2 57.25 19.88 -17.30
CA LYS A 2 56.72 18.62 -17.85
C LYS A 2 55.38 18.81 -18.58
N LYS A 3 55.25 18.08 -19.70
CA LYS A 3 54.03 17.86 -20.47
C LYS A 3 53.09 16.92 -19.71
N PHE A 4 51.79 17.23 -19.71
CA PHE A 4 50.74 16.34 -19.23
C PHE A 4 50.58 15.16 -20.19
N VAL A 5 50.60 13.95 -19.63
CA VAL A 5 50.27 12.68 -20.31
C VAL A 5 48.99 12.18 -19.64
N PRO A 6 47.93 11.82 -20.39
CA PRO A 6 46.81 11.09 -19.81
C PRO A 6 47.19 9.61 -19.73
N PHE A 7 47.19 9.05 -18.52
CA PHE A 7 47.45 7.64 -18.29
C PHE A 7 46.13 6.88 -18.38
N LEU A 8 46.02 6.08 -19.45
CA LEU A 8 45.07 4.99 -19.58
C LEU A 8 45.47 3.92 -18.55
N LEU A 9 44.58 3.56 -17.62
CA LEU A 9 44.77 2.40 -16.75
C LEU A 9 43.58 1.46 -16.92
N VAL A 10 43.81 0.48 -17.79
CA VAL A 10 43.02 -0.74 -17.92
C VAL A 10 43.29 -1.58 -16.68
N VAL A 11 42.25 -1.86 -15.89
CA VAL A 11 42.23 -3.01 -14.98
C VAL A 11 41.07 -3.90 -15.42
N LEU A 12 41.42 -4.98 -16.11
CA LEU A 12 40.59 -6.18 -16.20
C LEU A 12 40.75 -6.94 -14.87
N LEU A 13 39.66 -7.16 -14.14
CA LEU A 13 39.61 -8.17 -13.08
C LEU A 13 38.20 -8.77 -12.98
N MET A 14 38.13 -9.97 -13.55
CA MET A 14 37.27 -11.14 -13.32
C MET A 14 35.86 -10.98 -12.73
N LEU A 15 34.92 -11.43 -13.55
CA LEU A 15 33.63 -12.05 -13.23
C LEU A 15 33.58 -12.78 -11.87
N SER A 16 32.80 -12.23 -10.96
CA SER A 16 31.76 -12.96 -10.22
C SER A 16 30.70 -11.96 -9.75
N ILE A 17 30.07 -11.27 -10.70
CA ILE A 17 28.78 -10.65 -10.43
C ILE A 17 27.78 -11.79 -10.63
N SER A 18 27.25 -12.33 -9.54
CA SER A 18 25.98 -13.06 -9.60
C SER A 18 24.93 -12.02 -9.97
N PRO A 19 24.37 -12.00 -11.19
CA PRO A 19 23.29 -11.10 -11.49
C PRO A 19 22.05 -11.78 -10.94
N ASN A 20 21.63 -11.47 -9.72
CA ASN A 20 20.24 -11.73 -9.33
C ASN A 20 19.34 -10.65 -9.92
N ALA A 21 19.40 -10.54 -11.25
CA ALA A 21 18.35 -9.97 -12.05
C ALA A 21 17.51 -11.15 -12.53
N PHE A 22 16.25 -11.22 -12.13
CA PHE A 22 15.29 -12.08 -12.81
C PHE A 22 15.08 -11.52 -14.21
N ALA A 23 15.95 -11.90 -15.15
CA ALA A 23 15.86 -11.51 -16.54
C ALA A 23 14.67 -12.24 -17.19
N ASP A 24 13.48 -11.65 -17.10
CA ASP A 24 12.47 -11.78 -18.16
C ASP A 24 12.78 -10.67 -19.16
N ASN A 25 13.58 -11.03 -20.18
CA ASN A 25 14.05 -10.24 -21.32
C ASN A 25 13.90 -8.71 -21.22
N HIS A 26 14.76 -8.14 -20.36
CA HIS A 26 15.23 -6.74 -20.29
C HIS A 26 14.80 -5.91 -19.08
N ILE A 27 13.86 -6.33 -18.23
CA ILE A 27 13.55 -5.59 -16.99
C ILE A 27 14.40 -6.08 -15.83
N GLN A 28 15.06 -5.14 -15.14
CA GLN A 28 15.74 -5.38 -13.87
C GLN A 28 14.98 -4.61 -12.78
N VAL A 29 14.64 -5.30 -11.70
CA VAL A 29 13.99 -4.69 -10.54
C VAL A 29 14.92 -4.88 -9.36
N LYS A 30 15.43 -3.76 -8.84
CA LYS A 30 16.02 -3.68 -7.51
C LYS A 30 14.97 -3.11 -6.56
N HIS A 31 15.25 -3.08 -5.26
CA HIS A 31 14.39 -2.37 -4.32
C HIS A 31 15.19 -1.78 -3.16
N SER A 32 14.57 -0.83 -2.50
CA SER A 32 15.05 -0.23 -1.25
C SER A 32 14.08 -0.55 -0.14
N ILE A 33 14.61 -0.81 1.05
CA ILE A 33 13.82 -0.98 2.27
C ILE A 33 14.14 0.21 3.16
N ILE A 34 13.10 0.96 3.53
CA ILE A 34 13.18 2.08 4.45
C ILE A 34 12.50 1.64 5.74
N GLU A 35 13.27 1.60 6.82
CA GLU A 35 12.81 1.27 8.17
C GLU A 35 13.10 2.46 9.09
N SER A 36 12.07 3.02 9.73
CA SER A 36 12.19 4.09 10.73
C SER A 36 11.24 3.81 11.87
N ASN A 37 11.74 3.05 12.85
CA ASN A 37 10.93 2.48 13.92
C ASN A 37 11.43 2.98 15.30
N THR A 38 10.50 3.51 16.10
CA THR A 38 10.67 3.95 17.48
C THR A 38 9.57 3.32 18.34
N ASP A 39 9.50 3.66 19.63
CA ASP A 39 8.40 3.23 20.50
C ASP A 39 7.05 3.84 20.08
N THR A 40 7.05 4.88 19.26
CA THR A 40 5.87 5.69 18.89
C THR A 40 5.54 5.68 17.40
N LYS A 41 6.45 5.17 16.58
CA LYS A 41 6.36 5.15 15.12
C LYS A 41 6.88 3.84 14.55
N SER A 42 6.22 3.36 13.51
CA SER A 42 6.68 2.24 12.68
C SER A 42 6.55 2.59 11.21
N ILE A 43 7.65 2.79 10.50
CA ILE A 43 7.67 2.99 9.05
C ILE A 43 8.45 1.84 8.43
N ASN A 44 7.79 0.99 7.65
CA ASN A 44 8.41 -0.08 6.87
C ASN A 44 7.96 0.02 5.41
N VAL A 45 8.80 0.60 4.56
CA VAL A 45 8.46 0.89 3.16
C VAL A 45 9.43 0.18 2.22
N VAL A 46 8.91 -0.61 1.31
CA VAL A 46 9.67 -1.27 0.25
C VAL A 46 9.39 -0.59 -1.09
N ILE A 47 10.43 0.00 -1.68
CA ILE A 47 10.33 0.79 -2.92
C ILE A 47 11.04 0.05 -4.07
N PRO A 48 10.35 -0.33 -5.16
CA PRO A 48 11.01 -0.87 -6.34
C PRO A 48 11.76 0.20 -7.13
N ILE A 49 12.83 -0.23 -7.79
CA ILE A 49 13.61 0.56 -8.73
C ILE A 49 13.71 -0.24 -10.02
N PHE A 50 12.91 0.19 -10.98
CA PHE A 50 12.78 -0.42 -12.29
C PHE A 50 13.87 0.08 -13.23
N ASN A 51 14.47 -0.82 -14.01
CA ASN A 51 15.47 -0.51 -15.02
C ASN A 51 15.27 -1.37 -16.27
N GLY A 52 15.83 -0.91 -17.40
CA GLY A 52 15.96 -1.71 -18.61
C GLY A 52 14.74 -1.69 -19.56
N PHE A 53 13.86 -0.69 -19.42
CA PHE A 53 12.77 -0.47 -20.37
C PHE A 53 12.43 1.02 -20.53
N THR A 54 11.70 1.36 -21.60
CA THR A 54 11.26 2.73 -21.89
C THR A 54 10.25 3.17 -20.84
N GLY A 55 10.45 4.33 -20.20
CA GLY A 55 9.53 4.86 -19.19
C GLY A 55 9.81 4.38 -17.75
N ALA A 56 10.85 3.59 -17.52
CA ALA A 56 11.27 3.17 -16.18
C ALA A 56 11.51 4.36 -15.24
N ASP A 57 12.21 5.40 -15.70
CA ASP A 57 12.48 6.62 -14.90
C ASP A 57 11.18 7.31 -14.46
N ARG A 58 10.19 7.41 -15.36
CA ARG A 58 8.89 8.02 -15.06
C ARG A 58 8.10 7.21 -14.03
N LEU A 59 8.16 5.88 -14.12
CA LEU A 59 7.53 5.00 -13.13
C LEU A 59 8.23 5.13 -11.78
N ASN A 60 9.58 5.11 -11.76
CA ASN A 60 10.37 5.27 -10.54
C ASN A 60 10.10 6.61 -9.85
N GLU A 61 9.96 7.71 -10.60
CA GLU A 61 9.61 9.03 -10.06
C GLU A 61 8.24 9.01 -9.38
N LYS A 62 7.22 8.45 -10.02
CA LYS A 62 5.87 8.30 -9.43
C LYS A 62 5.90 7.49 -8.14
N VAL A 63 6.62 6.37 -8.16
CA VAL A 63 6.78 5.47 -7.01
C VAL A 63 7.53 6.15 -5.87
N LEU A 64 8.59 6.90 -6.18
CA LEU A 64 9.36 7.64 -5.18
C LEU A 64 8.51 8.73 -4.53
N ASN A 65 7.79 9.53 -5.32
CA ASN A 65 6.93 10.58 -4.79
C ASN A 65 5.83 9.99 -3.89
N LEU A 66 5.16 8.93 -4.35
CA LEU A 66 4.18 8.21 -3.54
C LEU A 66 4.74 7.80 -2.17
N ALA A 67 5.93 7.19 -2.14
CA ALA A 67 6.55 6.76 -0.91
C ALA A 67 6.96 7.95 -0.01
N LEU A 68 7.52 9.01 -0.59
CA LEU A 68 7.93 10.20 0.15
C LEU A 68 6.74 10.93 0.76
N ASP A 69 5.63 11.04 0.03
CA ASP A 69 4.40 11.69 0.49
C ASP A 69 3.87 11.00 1.74
N VAL A 70 3.64 9.67 1.69
CA VAL A 70 3.11 8.93 2.84
C VAL A 70 4.10 8.81 4.02
N ILE A 71 5.41 8.72 3.76
CA ILE A 71 6.42 8.77 4.83
C ILE A 71 6.39 10.14 5.52
N GLY A 72 6.24 11.20 4.73
CA GLY A 72 6.04 12.56 5.20
C GLY A 72 4.82 12.66 6.12
N GLU A 73 3.66 12.25 5.63
CA GLU A 73 2.41 12.19 6.39
C GLU A 73 2.54 11.38 7.69
N THR A 74 3.29 10.28 7.68
CA THR A 74 3.48 9.44 8.88
C THR A 74 4.39 10.10 9.91
N ASN A 75 5.48 10.75 9.48
CA ASN A 75 6.37 11.47 10.38
C ASN A 75 5.66 12.69 10.99
N ALA A 76 4.91 13.39 10.16
CA ALA A 76 4.00 14.44 10.56
C ALA A 76 3.05 13.98 11.67
N MET A 77 2.39 12.84 11.46
CA MET A 77 1.50 12.26 12.45
C MET A 77 2.20 11.87 13.76
N ASP A 78 3.36 11.22 13.67
CA ASP A 78 4.16 10.84 14.85
C ASP A 78 4.52 12.07 15.70
N GLN A 79 4.92 13.18 15.07
CA GLN A 79 5.19 14.43 15.77
C GLN A 79 3.94 14.97 16.49
N LEU A 80 2.81 15.02 15.79
CA LEU A 80 1.55 15.49 16.38
C LEU A 80 1.11 14.61 17.56
N MET A 81 1.26 13.30 17.44
CA MET A 81 0.99 12.37 18.54
C MET A 81 1.91 12.61 19.72
N GLU A 82 3.18 12.93 19.50
CA GLU A 82 4.13 13.19 20.57
C GLU A 82 3.79 14.47 21.35
N GLU A 83 3.40 15.54 20.67
CA GLU A 83 2.91 16.78 21.31
C GLU A 83 1.72 16.47 22.23
N LEU A 84 0.77 15.67 21.74
CA LEU A 84 -0.40 15.24 22.50
C LEU A 84 -0.03 14.33 23.69
N ARG A 85 0.92 13.41 23.54
CA ARG A 85 1.43 12.60 24.66
C ARG A 85 2.04 13.48 25.75
N GLU A 86 2.77 14.53 25.39
CA GLU A 86 3.35 15.46 26.36
C GLU A 86 2.29 16.30 27.10
N GLU A 87 1.22 16.70 26.41
CA GLU A 87 0.06 17.35 27.05
C GLU A 87 -0.66 16.41 28.03
N MET A 88 -0.87 15.15 27.63
CA MET A 88 -1.46 14.10 28.47
C MET A 88 -0.62 13.82 29.72
N LYS A 89 0.71 13.73 29.58
CA LYS A 89 1.61 13.56 30.73
C LYS A 89 1.48 14.72 31.72
N LYS A 90 1.32 15.97 31.25
CA LYS A 90 1.12 17.15 32.11
C LYS A 90 -0.21 17.12 32.87
N SER A 91 -1.26 16.54 32.30
CA SER A 91 -2.57 16.39 32.95
C SER A 91 -2.66 15.17 33.88
N GLY A 92 -1.59 14.35 33.97
CA GLY A 92 -1.54 13.15 34.79
C GLY A 92 -2.17 11.92 34.15
N ASP A 93 -2.43 11.98 32.83
CA ASP A 93 -2.99 10.90 32.05
C ASP A 93 -1.89 9.94 31.52
N PRO A 94 -2.10 8.61 31.54
CA PRO A 94 -1.14 7.65 31.00
C PRO A 94 -0.84 7.79 29.50
N GLY A 95 -1.62 8.57 28.73
CA GLY A 95 -1.31 8.92 27.34
C GLY A 95 -1.93 8.01 26.27
N ILE A 96 -1.77 8.38 25.01
CA ILE A 96 -2.16 7.57 23.83
C ILE A 96 -1.12 6.47 23.58
N SER A 97 -1.59 5.23 23.46
CA SER A 97 -0.77 4.05 23.10
C SER A 97 -0.64 3.81 21.59
N ALA A 98 -1.30 4.63 20.77
CA ALA A 98 -1.22 4.50 19.32
C ALA A 98 0.21 4.73 18.81
N VAL A 99 0.64 3.86 17.91
CA VAL A 99 1.90 3.93 17.17
C VAL A 99 1.58 4.37 15.75
N ALA A 100 2.13 5.50 15.32
CA ALA A 100 1.98 5.97 13.95
C ALA A 100 2.64 4.94 13.01
N THR A 101 1.81 4.19 12.27
CA THR A 101 2.27 3.04 11.49
C THR A 101 2.06 3.29 10.00
N LEU A 102 3.09 2.98 9.22
CA LEU A 102 3.09 2.90 7.77
C LEU A 102 3.80 1.62 7.37
N ASP A 103 3.07 0.72 6.74
CA ASP A 103 3.64 -0.42 6.02
C ASP A 103 3.30 -0.25 4.54
N MET A 104 4.31 -0.31 3.67
CA MET A 104 4.11 -0.31 2.23
C MET A 104 5.01 -1.36 1.60
N ASP A 105 4.42 -2.25 0.82
CA ASP A 105 5.17 -3.16 -0.03
C ASP A 105 4.57 -3.19 -1.44
N TYR A 106 5.24 -3.89 -2.35
CA TYR A 106 4.80 -3.97 -3.73
C TYR A 106 4.86 -5.40 -4.25
N ASP A 107 4.08 -5.64 -5.29
CA ASP A 107 4.29 -6.74 -6.19
C ASP A 107 4.06 -6.29 -7.64
N TYR A 108 4.59 -7.05 -8.60
CA TYR A 108 4.44 -6.71 -10.01
C TYR A 108 4.25 -7.94 -10.88
N VAL A 109 3.63 -7.69 -12.03
CA VAL A 109 3.39 -8.64 -13.11
C VAL A 109 3.99 -8.06 -14.38
N LYS A 110 4.76 -8.89 -15.09
CA LYS A 110 5.38 -8.55 -16.37
C LYS A 110 4.95 -9.59 -17.40
N GLU A 111 4.06 -9.19 -18.31
CA GLU A 111 3.48 -10.05 -19.35
C GLU A 111 3.59 -9.35 -20.70
N GLY A 112 4.27 -9.98 -21.67
CA GLY A 112 4.55 -9.36 -22.97
C GLY A 112 5.20 -7.98 -22.81
N ASP A 113 4.54 -6.93 -23.28
CA ASP A 113 4.96 -5.53 -23.14
C ASP A 113 4.33 -4.81 -21.93
N LEU A 114 3.44 -5.46 -21.18
CA LEU A 114 2.79 -4.88 -20.01
C LEU A 114 3.63 -5.09 -18.76
N LEU A 115 3.81 -4.02 -17.99
CA LEU A 115 4.25 -4.08 -16.59
C LEU A 115 3.14 -3.48 -15.73
N SER A 116 2.58 -4.27 -14.82
CA SER A 116 1.61 -3.81 -13.83
C SER A 116 2.21 -3.97 -12.44
N VAL A 117 2.24 -2.87 -11.69
CA VAL A 117 2.80 -2.77 -10.34
C VAL A 117 1.67 -2.44 -9.39
N ARG A 118 1.58 -3.18 -8.29
CA ARG A 118 0.61 -2.96 -7.23
C ARG A 118 1.35 -2.74 -5.92
N PHE A 119 1.12 -1.57 -5.33
CA PHE A 119 1.50 -1.27 -3.96
C PHE A 119 0.34 -1.61 -3.04
N ILE A 120 0.65 -2.23 -1.91
CA ILE A 120 -0.26 -2.41 -0.78
C ILE A 120 0.28 -1.50 0.30
N GLN A 121 -0.48 -0.46 0.61
CA GLN A 121 -0.13 0.50 1.65
C GLN A 121 -1.12 0.37 2.79
N TYR A 122 -0.60 0.23 4.00
CA TYR A 122 -1.35 0.26 5.24
C TYR A 122 -0.87 1.44 6.09
N VAL A 123 -1.80 2.28 6.55
CA VAL A 123 -1.52 3.33 7.53
C VAL A 123 -2.39 3.16 8.77
N TYR A 124 -1.84 3.47 9.93
CA TYR A 124 -2.59 3.55 11.19
C TYR A 124 -2.08 4.70 12.04
N TYR A 125 -2.96 5.68 12.25
CA TYR A 125 -2.65 6.93 12.96
C TYR A 125 -3.48 7.06 14.24
N GLY A 126 -3.76 5.94 14.90
CA GLY A 126 -4.86 5.85 15.86
C GLY A 126 -6.19 5.58 15.15
N GLY A 127 -7.29 5.54 15.89
CA GLY A 127 -8.59 5.13 15.33
C GLY A 127 -8.96 3.68 15.63
N ALA A 128 -10.14 3.26 15.15
CA ALA A 128 -10.69 1.92 15.39
C ALA A 128 -9.92 0.83 14.63
N HIS A 129 -9.33 1.17 13.49
CA HIS A 129 -8.52 0.30 12.64
C HIS A 129 -7.69 1.15 11.67
N GLY A 130 -6.69 0.55 11.04
CA GLY A 130 -5.93 1.19 9.97
C GLY A 130 -6.66 1.20 8.63
N LEU A 131 -6.03 1.82 7.64
CA LEU A 131 -6.53 1.94 6.28
C LEU A 131 -5.55 1.24 5.34
N GLU A 132 -6.04 0.20 4.67
CA GLU A 132 -5.34 -0.45 3.57
C GLU A 132 -5.80 0.18 2.25
N GLN A 133 -4.86 0.44 1.36
CA GLN A 133 -5.16 0.89 0.00
C GLN A 133 -4.27 0.18 -1.02
N PHE A 134 -4.84 -0.08 -2.20
CA PHE A 134 -4.07 -0.47 -3.37
C PHE A 134 -3.75 0.76 -4.20
N ILE A 135 -2.49 0.87 -4.61
CA ILE A 135 -2.03 1.90 -5.53
C ILE A 135 -1.36 1.20 -6.70
N THR A 136 -1.91 1.42 -7.89
CA THR A 136 -1.59 0.59 -9.05
C THR A 136 -1.09 1.42 -10.23
N PHE A 137 -0.06 0.91 -10.89
CA PHE A 137 0.51 1.50 -12.09
C PHE A 137 0.62 0.43 -13.16
N THR A 138 0.04 0.67 -14.33
CA THR A 138 0.20 -0.21 -15.50
C THR A 138 0.87 0.57 -16.62
N SER A 139 1.88 -0.03 -17.25
CA SER A 139 2.66 0.61 -18.31
C SER A 139 2.97 -0.34 -19.45
N ASN A 140 3.13 0.21 -20.65
CA ASN A 140 3.74 -0.47 -21.77
C ASN A 140 5.25 -0.21 -21.75
N THR A 141 6.04 -1.26 -21.58
CA THR A 141 7.49 -1.18 -21.36
C THR A 141 8.26 -0.89 -22.65
N SER A 142 7.65 -1.13 -23.81
CA SER A 142 8.25 -0.83 -25.12
C SER A 142 8.11 0.66 -25.45
N THR A 143 6.93 1.25 -25.19
CA THR A 143 6.64 2.66 -25.51
C THR A 143 6.88 3.61 -24.35
N GLY A 144 6.88 3.11 -23.10
CA GLY A 144 6.90 3.88 -21.87
C GLY A 144 5.58 4.55 -21.51
N GLU A 145 4.51 4.26 -22.23
CA GLU A 145 3.16 4.77 -21.97
C GLU A 145 2.61 4.20 -20.64
N MET A 146 1.99 5.05 -19.82
CA MET A 146 1.26 4.64 -18.63
C MET A 146 -0.19 4.50 -19.07
N TYR A 147 -0.81 3.37 -18.77
CA TYR A 147 -2.20 3.13 -19.14
C TYR A 147 -3.14 3.55 -18.02
N GLU A 148 -4.10 4.39 -18.37
CA GLU A 148 -5.38 4.46 -17.69
C GLU A 148 -6.26 3.27 -18.13
N PHE A 149 -7.36 3.01 -17.42
CA PHE A 149 -8.21 1.86 -17.71
C PHE A 149 -8.75 1.85 -19.15
N LYS A 150 -9.17 3.03 -19.65
CA LYS A 150 -9.63 3.21 -21.02
C LYS A 150 -8.59 2.85 -22.08
N ASP A 151 -7.29 2.98 -21.76
CA ASP A 151 -6.21 2.80 -22.72
C ASP A 151 -5.94 1.32 -23.04
N LEU A 152 -6.54 0.39 -22.28
CA LEU A 152 -6.50 -1.04 -22.58
C LEU A 152 -7.35 -1.42 -23.79
N PHE A 153 -8.33 -0.59 -24.15
CA PHE A 153 -9.40 -0.91 -25.09
C PHE A 153 -9.28 -0.13 -26.40
N LYS A 154 -9.91 -0.64 -27.46
CA LYS A 154 -9.96 0.05 -28.75
C LYS A 154 -10.73 1.38 -28.61
N ASN A 155 -10.37 2.39 -29.42
CA ASN A 155 -10.98 3.72 -29.32
C ASN A 155 -12.44 3.78 -29.80
N ASP A 156 -12.88 2.81 -30.61
CA ASP A 156 -14.18 2.77 -31.27
C ASP A 156 -15.19 1.81 -30.60
N VAL A 157 -14.88 1.32 -29.40
CA VAL A 157 -15.75 0.41 -28.64
C VAL A 157 -16.23 1.02 -27.33
N ASN A 158 -17.46 0.71 -26.94
CA ASN A 158 -18.00 1.09 -25.63
C ASN A 158 -17.53 0.10 -24.55
N TYR A 159 -16.24 0.17 -24.19
CA TYR A 159 -15.66 -0.73 -23.19
C TYR A 159 -16.37 -0.63 -21.84
N ASN A 160 -16.80 0.57 -21.43
CA ASN A 160 -17.45 0.80 -20.13
C ASN A 160 -18.72 -0.05 -20.00
N SER A 161 -19.55 -0.11 -21.05
CA SER A 161 -20.76 -0.94 -21.03
C SER A 161 -20.45 -2.42 -20.79
N VAL A 162 -19.46 -2.97 -21.51
CA VAL A 162 -19.10 -4.39 -21.44
C VAL A 162 -18.48 -4.72 -20.07
N VAL A 163 -17.50 -3.92 -19.64
CA VAL A 163 -16.82 -4.11 -18.34
C VAL A 163 -17.80 -3.98 -17.18
N LYS A 164 -18.68 -2.97 -17.20
CA LYS A 164 -19.69 -2.79 -16.15
C LYS A 164 -20.62 -4.00 -16.04
N GLU A 165 -21.06 -4.57 -17.17
CA GLU A 165 -21.89 -5.77 -17.17
C GLU A 165 -21.17 -6.96 -16.53
N LEU A 166 -19.89 -7.18 -16.86
CA LEU A 166 -19.07 -8.23 -16.27
C LEU A 166 -18.90 -8.03 -14.76
N ILE A 167 -18.63 -6.79 -14.32
CA ILE A 167 -18.51 -6.44 -12.90
C ILE A 167 -19.82 -6.75 -12.16
N LEU A 168 -20.95 -6.23 -12.66
CA LEU A 168 -22.25 -6.42 -12.01
C LEU A 168 -22.64 -7.89 -11.94
N LYS A 169 -22.39 -8.65 -13.01
CA LYS A 169 -22.63 -10.10 -13.05
C LYS A 169 -21.82 -10.85 -11.99
N GLU A 170 -20.58 -10.45 -11.74
CA GLU A 170 -19.76 -11.06 -10.69
C GLU A 170 -20.28 -10.72 -9.30
N LEU A 171 -20.58 -9.44 -9.05
CA LEU A 171 -21.07 -8.96 -7.75
C LEU A 171 -22.44 -9.56 -7.40
N GLU A 172 -23.32 -9.77 -8.38
CA GLU A 172 -24.66 -10.34 -8.17
C GLU A 172 -24.64 -11.77 -7.60
N LYS A 173 -23.49 -12.47 -7.63
CA LYS A 173 -23.34 -13.79 -7.00
C LYS A 173 -23.44 -13.74 -5.47
N ASN A 174 -23.09 -12.61 -4.85
CA ASN A 174 -23.12 -12.39 -3.39
C ASN A 174 -23.61 -10.96 -3.07
N ALA A 175 -24.75 -10.58 -3.64
CA ALA A 175 -25.26 -9.20 -3.63
C ALA A 175 -25.45 -8.62 -2.22
N GLU A 176 -25.69 -9.47 -1.22
CA GLU A 176 -25.95 -9.12 0.18
C GLU A 176 -24.75 -8.53 0.93
N ILE A 177 -23.53 -8.68 0.40
CA ILE A 177 -22.31 -8.13 1.00
C ILE A 177 -22.18 -6.63 0.69
N TYR A 178 -22.77 -6.18 -0.42
CA TYR A 178 -22.59 -4.84 -0.96
C TYR A 178 -23.66 -3.87 -0.46
N PHE A 179 -23.34 -2.57 -0.48
CA PHE A 179 -24.29 -1.52 -0.15
C PHE A 179 -25.44 -1.46 -1.15
N SER A 180 -26.64 -1.07 -0.73
CA SER A 180 -27.83 -1.07 -1.61
C SER A 180 -27.69 -0.25 -2.90
N ASP A 181 -26.80 0.74 -2.91
CA ASP A 181 -26.48 1.66 -4.01
C ASP A 181 -25.26 1.23 -4.85
N TYR A 182 -24.65 0.07 -4.60
CA TYR A 182 -23.40 -0.34 -5.27
C TYR A 182 -23.47 -0.26 -6.81
N LYS A 183 -24.64 -0.58 -7.38
CA LYS A 183 -24.88 -0.52 -8.84
C LYS A 183 -24.79 0.91 -9.37
N GLU A 184 -25.29 1.89 -8.62
CA GLU A 184 -25.22 3.30 -8.97
C GLU A 184 -23.78 3.82 -8.83
N THR A 185 -23.10 3.50 -7.74
CA THR A 185 -21.67 3.82 -7.55
C THR A 185 -20.82 3.34 -8.72
N ILE A 186 -21.03 2.10 -9.17
CA ILE A 186 -20.32 1.53 -10.33
C ILE A 186 -20.72 2.25 -11.63
N ALA A 187 -21.99 2.59 -11.82
CA ALA A 187 -22.44 3.31 -13.02
C ALA A 187 -21.81 4.71 -13.11
N ASN A 188 -21.69 5.40 -11.97
CA ASN A 188 -21.16 6.76 -11.86
C ASN A 188 -19.65 6.85 -12.12
N LYS A 189 -18.91 5.73 -12.02
CA LYS A 189 -17.50 5.69 -12.47
C LYS A 189 -17.30 6.01 -13.94
N ASN A 190 -18.32 5.78 -14.77
CA ASN A 190 -18.30 6.13 -16.20
C ASN A 190 -17.05 5.61 -16.96
N GLY A 191 -16.57 4.41 -16.61
CA GLY A 191 -15.40 3.79 -17.24
C GLY A 191 -14.06 4.08 -16.55
N ASP A 192 -14.03 4.95 -15.54
CA ASP A 192 -12.84 5.25 -14.74
C ASP A 192 -12.70 4.24 -13.59
N TYR A 193 -12.26 3.03 -13.93
CA TYR A 193 -12.04 1.94 -12.98
C TYR A 193 -10.58 1.89 -12.54
N LYS A 194 -10.35 1.72 -11.23
CA LYS A 194 -9.05 1.34 -10.72
C LYS A 194 -8.74 -0.11 -11.07
N PHE A 195 -7.52 -0.39 -11.52
CA PHE A 195 -7.17 -1.71 -12.02
C PHE A 195 -5.69 -2.05 -11.91
N TYR A 196 -5.40 -3.35 -12.00
CA TYR A 196 -4.07 -3.88 -12.30
C TYR A 196 -4.19 -5.13 -13.17
N ILE A 197 -3.07 -5.60 -13.71
CA ILE A 197 -2.98 -6.83 -14.50
C ILE A 197 -2.43 -7.96 -13.64
N ASP A 198 -3.08 -9.12 -13.71
CA ASP A 198 -2.69 -10.31 -12.97
C ASP A 198 -2.71 -11.54 -13.89
N GLY A 199 -1.55 -11.88 -14.45
CA GLY A 199 -1.43 -12.90 -15.49
C GLY A 199 -2.29 -12.57 -16.70
N ASP A 200 -3.28 -13.42 -16.98
CA ASP A 200 -4.23 -13.29 -18.08
C ASP A 200 -5.50 -12.49 -17.71
N LYS A 201 -5.56 -11.90 -16.52
CA LYS A 201 -6.73 -11.18 -16.01
C LYS A 201 -6.51 -9.68 -15.87
N ILE A 202 -7.55 -8.92 -16.15
CA ILE A 202 -7.68 -7.52 -15.73
C ILE A 202 -8.41 -7.54 -14.40
N VAL A 203 -7.76 -7.09 -13.33
CA VAL A 203 -8.39 -7.01 -12.01
C VAL A 203 -8.85 -5.58 -11.78
N VAL A 204 -10.16 -5.37 -11.80
CA VAL A 204 -10.80 -4.15 -11.35
C VAL A 204 -10.96 -4.22 -9.83
N TYR A 205 -10.69 -3.14 -9.12
CA TYR A 205 -10.89 -3.09 -7.67
C TYR A 205 -11.61 -1.85 -7.21
N PHE A 206 -12.23 -1.97 -6.03
CA PHE A 206 -12.95 -0.91 -5.33
C PHE A 206 -12.36 -0.77 -3.94
N ASP A 207 -12.07 0.47 -3.54
CA ASP A 207 -11.43 0.77 -2.26
C ASP A 207 -12.32 0.36 -1.08
N LEU A 208 -11.74 0.38 0.12
CA LEU A 208 -12.49 0.22 1.36
C LEU A 208 -13.67 1.22 1.40
N TYR A 209 -14.84 0.74 1.83
CA TYR A 209 -16.08 1.52 1.90
C TYR A 209 -16.65 2.01 0.57
N GLU A 210 -16.10 1.63 -0.58
CA GLU A 210 -16.59 2.16 -1.84
C GLU A 210 -17.93 1.50 -2.26
N ILE A 211 -17.99 0.17 -2.20
CA ILE A 211 -19.20 -0.59 -2.55
C ILE A 211 -19.62 -1.61 -1.49
N ALA A 212 -18.84 -1.78 -0.43
CA ALA A 212 -19.08 -2.73 0.65
C ALA A 212 -18.53 -2.20 2.00
N PRO A 213 -19.03 -2.70 3.15
CA PRO A 213 -18.48 -2.36 4.47
C PRO A 213 -17.00 -2.73 4.58
N TYR A 214 -16.27 -2.09 5.49
CA TYR A 214 -14.84 -2.38 5.77
C TYR A 214 -14.51 -3.87 5.94
N ALA A 215 -15.40 -4.62 6.59
CA ALA A 215 -15.19 -6.05 6.84
C ALA A 215 -15.11 -6.90 5.56
N ALA A 216 -15.61 -6.38 4.43
CA ALA A 216 -15.49 -7.03 3.13
C ALA A 216 -14.14 -6.76 2.45
N GLY A 217 -13.33 -5.83 2.98
CA GLY A 217 -12.03 -5.44 2.43
C GLY A 217 -12.13 -4.72 1.08
N ILE A 218 -10.99 -4.63 0.39
CA ILE A 218 -10.90 -4.11 -0.98
C ILE A 218 -11.53 -5.14 -1.93
N ILE A 219 -12.64 -4.78 -2.56
CA ILE A 219 -13.36 -5.68 -3.46
C ILE A 219 -12.62 -5.75 -4.79
N GLN A 220 -12.35 -6.96 -5.27
CA GLN A 220 -11.57 -7.19 -6.48
C GLN A 220 -12.32 -8.11 -7.44
N ILE A 221 -12.53 -7.67 -8.67
CA ILE A 221 -13.19 -8.41 -9.74
C ILE A 221 -12.18 -8.73 -10.83
N ALA A 222 -11.91 -10.03 -11.03
CA ALA A 222 -11.02 -10.49 -12.09
C ALA A 222 -11.81 -10.75 -13.37
N ILE A 223 -11.43 -10.07 -14.45
CA ILE A 223 -12.00 -10.22 -15.78
C ILE A 223 -10.98 -10.96 -16.64
N ASP A 224 -11.36 -12.10 -17.18
CA ASP A 224 -10.51 -12.89 -18.06
C ASP A 224 -10.27 -12.14 -19.38
N SER A 225 -9.01 -12.06 -19.83
CA SER A 225 -8.68 -11.36 -21.07
C SER A 225 -9.38 -11.97 -22.29
N GLU A 226 -9.74 -13.26 -22.24
CA GLU A 226 -10.49 -13.88 -23.33
C GLU A 226 -11.93 -13.36 -23.42
N ASP A 227 -12.57 -13.06 -22.28
CA ASP A 227 -13.94 -12.52 -22.22
C ASP A 227 -14.04 -11.12 -22.87
N VAL A 228 -12.96 -10.35 -22.80
CA VAL A 228 -12.89 -8.97 -23.32
C VAL A 228 -11.98 -8.80 -24.55
N LYS A 229 -11.43 -9.88 -25.09
CA LYS A 229 -10.54 -9.87 -26.27
C LYS A 229 -11.05 -9.05 -27.46
N HIS A 230 -12.35 -9.11 -27.72
CA HIS A 230 -12.98 -8.42 -28.84
C HIS A 230 -12.95 -6.88 -28.71
N ILE A 231 -12.85 -6.35 -27.49
CA ILE A 231 -12.74 -4.91 -27.19
C ILE A 231 -11.33 -4.46 -26.81
N LEU A 232 -10.44 -5.36 -26.40
CA LEU A 232 -9.05 -5.02 -26.07
C LEU A 232 -8.25 -4.59 -27.30
N LYS A 233 -7.30 -3.67 -27.10
CA LYS A 233 -6.25 -3.43 -28.10
C LYS A 233 -5.47 -4.73 -28.33
N GLU A 234 -5.09 -4.99 -29.58
CA GLU A 234 -4.48 -6.27 -29.96
C GLU A 234 -3.17 -6.50 -29.18
N GLU A 235 -2.34 -5.47 -29.07
CA GLU A 235 -1.08 -5.50 -28.33
C GLU A 235 -1.24 -5.79 -26.83
N VAL A 236 -2.35 -5.34 -26.23
CA VAL A 236 -2.68 -5.60 -24.82
C VAL A 236 -3.07 -7.07 -24.66
N TYR A 237 -3.99 -7.56 -25.49
CA TYR A 237 -4.41 -8.97 -25.45
C TYR A 237 -3.23 -9.92 -25.73
N GLN A 238 -2.41 -9.64 -26.73
CA GLN A 238 -1.24 -10.47 -27.06
C GLN A 238 -0.23 -10.53 -25.92
N SER A 239 -0.12 -9.47 -25.11
CA SER A 239 0.72 -9.44 -23.93
C SER A 239 0.19 -10.33 -22.82
N MET A 240 -1.13 -10.36 -22.61
CA MET A 240 -1.78 -11.06 -21.49
C MET A 240 -2.11 -12.53 -21.75
N LYS A 241 -2.40 -12.93 -22.99
CA LYS A 241 -3.03 -14.23 -23.33
C LYS A 241 -2.33 -15.50 -22.82
N ASN A 242 -1.05 -15.40 -22.45
CA ASN A 242 -0.24 -16.51 -21.95
C ASN A 242 0.14 -16.35 -20.47
N GLY A 243 -0.35 -15.28 -19.83
CA GLY A 243 -0.15 -15.02 -18.42
C GLY A 243 -0.72 -16.17 -17.60
N LYS A 244 -0.09 -16.43 -16.45
CA LYS A 244 -0.44 -17.56 -15.60
C LYS A 244 -0.89 -17.08 -14.25
N GLU A 245 -1.68 -17.92 -13.59
CA GLU A 245 -1.98 -17.77 -12.18
C GLU A 245 -0.69 -17.70 -11.36
N ARG A 246 -0.64 -16.70 -10.48
CA ARG A 246 0.51 -16.44 -9.61
C ARG A 246 0.47 -17.36 -8.42
N SER A 247 1.66 -17.74 -7.94
CA SER A 247 1.76 -18.35 -6.62
C SER A 247 1.61 -17.30 -5.53
N ASN A 248 1.35 -17.78 -4.32
CA ASN A 248 1.30 -16.99 -3.10
C ASN A 248 2.69 -16.73 -2.47
N ILE A 249 3.79 -17.04 -3.18
CA ILE A 249 5.16 -16.71 -2.74
C ILE A 249 5.75 -15.68 -3.71
N ILE A 250 5.99 -14.48 -3.21
CA ILE A 250 6.48 -13.33 -3.97
C ILE A 250 7.87 -12.97 -3.45
N ILE A 251 8.86 -12.96 -4.35
CA ILE A 251 10.25 -12.64 -4.03
C ILE A 251 10.65 -11.39 -4.80
N ASN A 252 11.11 -10.35 -4.09
CA ASN A 252 11.49 -9.05 -4.67
C ASN A 252 10.39 -8.47 -5.59
N GLY A 253 9.13 -8.64 -5.18
CA GLY A 253 7.94 -8.23 -5.93
C GLY A 253 7.50 -9.16 -7.06
N LYS A 254 8.29 -10.16 -7.44
CA LYS A 254 7.95 -11.13 -8.50
C LYS A 254 7.36 -12.41 -7.89
N SER A 255 6.23 -12.89 -8.42
CA SER A 255 5.71 -14.22 -8.03
C SER A 255 6.62 -15.34 -8.53
N ILE A 256 6.86 -16.34 -7.69
CA ILE A 256 7.70 -17.51 -8.01
C ILE A 256 6.81 -18.71 -8.28
N ASN A 257 6.86 -19.25 -9.49
CA ASN A 257 6.12 -20.46 -9.81
C ASN A 257 6.70 -21.67 -9.06
N THR A 258 5.89 -22.29 -8.20
CA THR A 258 6.28 -23.43 -7.37
C THR A 258 5.06 -24.29 -7.06
N ASP A 259 5.27 -25.60 -6.90
CA ASP A 259 4.25 -26.54 -6.41
C ASP A 259 4.18 -26.57 -4.87
N LYS A 260 5.14 -25.91 -4.19
CA LYS A 260 5.23 -25.88 -2.72
C LYS A 260 4.31 -24.81 -2.16
N LYS A 261 3.40 -25.22 -1.27
CA LYS A 261 2.47 -24.33 -0.58
C LYS A 261 3.06 -23.82 0.73
N ILE A 262 2.59 -22.64 1.15
CA ILE A 262 2.69 -22.15 2.53
C ILE A 262 1.81 -23.04 3.42
N ILE A 263 2.27 -23.36 4.62
CA ILE A 263 1.56 -24.23 5.56
C ILE A 263 1.29 -23.46 6.85
N ASN A 264 0.09 -23.61 7.40
CA ASN A 264 -0.20 -23.19 8.77
C ASN A 264 -0.16 -24.41 9.68
N GLN A 265 0.72 -24.38 10.68
CA GLN A 265 0.83 -25.43 11.69
C GLN A 265 1.08 -24.79 13.05
N ASP A 266 0.32 -25.18 14.07
CA ASP A 266 0.44 -24.68 15.45
C ASP A 266 0.44 -23.13 15.52
N ASP A 267 -0.54 -22.51 14.82
CA ASP A 267 -0.71 -21.06 14.67
C ASP A 267 0.49 -20.32 14.05
N LYS A 268 1.29 -21.03 13.25
CA LYS A 268 2.47 -20.46 12.58
C LYS A 268 2.46 -20.69 11.09
N THR A 269 2.79 -19.63 10.39
CA THR A 269 3.03 -19.65 8.95
C THR A 269 4.42 -20.20 8.67
N LEU A 270 4.44 -21.37 8.04
CA LEU A 270 5.61 -22.12 7.63
C LEU A 270 5.82 -21.99 6.12
N ILE A 271 7.01 -21.53 5.74
CA ILE A 271 7.35 -21.14 4.37
C ILE A 271 8.44 -22.10 3.84
N PRO A 272 8.37 -22.57 2.59
CA PRO A 272 9.33 -23.51 2.04
C PRO A 272 10.73 -22.87 1.91
N LEU A 273 11.66 -23.32 2.76
CA LEU A 273 12.98 -22.73 2.93
C LEU A 273 13.75 -22.64 1.61
N ARG A 274 13.82 -23.76 0.88
CA ARG A 274 14.61 -23.84 -0.36
C ARG A 274 14.09 -22.87 -1.42
N VAL A 275 12.78 -22.86 -1.63
CA VAL A 275 12.13 -22.02 -2.67
C VAL A 275 12.50 -20.55 -2.45
N VAL A 276 12.34 -20.06 -1.22
CA VAL A 276 12.62 -18.66 -0.89
C VAL A 276 14.13 -18.38 -0.89
N ALA A 277 14.94 -19.20 -0.20
CA ALA A 277 16.37 -18.94 -0.07
C ALA A 277 17.11 -18.98 -1.42
N GLU A 278 16.82 -19.95 -2.29
CA GLU A 278 17.42 -20.03 -3.63
C GLU A 278 16.93 -18.88 -4.52
N SER A 279 15.67 -18.45 -4.39
CA SER A 279 15.15 -17.28 -5.13
C SER A 279 15.79 -15.96 -4.69
N LEU A 280 16.28 -15.88 -3.45
CA LEU A 280 17.10 -14.77 -2.95
C LEU A 280 18.59 -14.91 -3.35
N GLY A 281 18.96 -16.01 -4.02
CA GLY A 281 20.32 -16.28 -4.47
C GLY A 281 21.22 -17.04 -3.51
N TYR A 282 20.67 -17.56 -2.41
CA TYR A 282 21.43 -18.38 -1.47
C TYR A 282 21.46 -19.84 -1.91
N GLU A 283 22.61 -20.48 -1.75
CA GLU A 283 22.70 -21.93 -1.91
C GLU A 283 22.11 -22.64 -0.68
N VAL A 284 21.30 -23.68 -0.92
CA VAL A 284 20.72 -24.51 0.14
C VAL A 284 21.24 -25.93 0.01
N ASN A 285 21.90 -26.39 1.07
CA ASN A 285 22.46 -27.74 1.21
C ASN A 285 21.95 -28.43 2.47
N TRP A 286 22.25 -29.71 2.66
CA TRP A 286 21.90 -30.46 3.87
C TRP A 286 23.15 -31.09 4.45
N ASN A 287 23.29 -31.03 5.77
CA ASN A 287 24.36 -31.75 6.47
C ASN A 287 24.02 -33.24 6.66
N PRO A 288 24.98 -34.08 7.07
CA PRO A 288 24.74 -35.52 7.27
C PRO A 288 23.67 -35.86 8.32
N ASN A 289 23.31 -34.91 9.19
CA ASN A 289 22.26 -35.06 10.19
C ASN A 289 20.87 -34.64 9.67
N GLY A 290 20.77 -34.24 8.39
CA GLY A 290 19.53 -33.82 7.75
C GLY A 290 19.12 -32.36 8.01
N ASN A 291 19.97 -31.54 8.65
CA ASN A 291 19.68 -30.12 8.82
C ASN A 291 20.07 -29.34 7.57
N ALA A 292 19.22 -28.40 7.17
CA ALA A 292 19.53 -27.49 6.08
C ALA A 292 20.71 -26.57 6.45
N ILE A 293 21.50 -26.20 5.44
CA ILE A 293 22.58 -25.22 5.48
C ILE A 293 22.24 -24.18 4.43
N VAL A 294 22.13 -22.91 4.82
CA VAL A 294 21.89 -21.78 3.90
C VAL A 294 22.98 -20.74 4.15
N ASN A 295 23.71 -20.36 3.10
CA ASN A 295 24.82 -19.40 3.22
C ASN A 295 25.79 -19.78 4.37
N GLU A 296 26.20 -21.04 4.39
CA GLU A 296 27.07 -21.65 5.42
C GLU A 296 26.49 -21.71 6.85
N LYS A 297 25.28 -21.19 7.09
CA LYS A 297 24.60 -21.25 8.39
C LYS A 297 23.70 -22.49 8.48
N VAL A 298 23.86 -23.27 9.55
CA VAL A 298 23.01 -24.44 9.82
C VAL A 298 21.66 -23.98 10.37
N VAL A 299 20.57 -24.41 9.74
CA VAL A 299 19.20 -24.23 10.22
C VAL A 299 18.91 -25.31 11.26
N LYS A 300 18.81 -24.94 12.54
CA LYS A 300 18.48 -25.87 13.63
C LYS A 300 17.04 -25.68 14.09
N SER A 301 16.31 -26.79 14.24
CA SER A 301 14.91 -26.82 14.69
C SER A 301 14.67 -26.13 16.04
N SER A 302 15.67 -26.09 16.94
CA SER A 302 15.57 -25.38 18.23
C SER A 302 15.67 -23.86 18.12
N ASP A 303 16.41 -23.36 17.14
CA ASP A 303 16.79 -21.93 17.04
C ASP A 303 15.86 -21.19 16.08
N VAL A 304 15.28 -21.94 15.14
CA VAL A 304 14.35 -21.47 14.12
C VAL A 304 13.43 -22.65 13.86
N GLN A 305 12.16 -22.48 14.22
CA GLN A 305 11.19 -23.57 14.15
C GLN A 305 11.09 -24.06 12.72
N SER A 306 11.71 -25.23 12.50
CA SER A 306 11.79 -25.87 11.21
C SER A 306 11.15 -27.23 11.27
N VAL A 307 10.40 -27.56 10.22
CA VAL A 307 9.66 -28.81 10.07
C VAL A 307 9.97 -29.37 8.69
N VAL A 308 10.07 -30.70 8.58
CA VAL A 308 10.23 -31.38 7.30
C VAL A 308 8.92 -32.10 6.98
N ILE A 309 8.28 -31.72 5.88
CA ILE A 309 7.01 -32.29 5.40
C ILE A 309 7.23 -32.73 3.95
N ASP A 310 6.99 -34.01 3.66
CA ASP A 310 7.19 -34.60 2.32
C ASP A 310 8.55 -34.25 1.67
N GLY A 311 9.61 -34.28 2.48
CA GLY A 311 10.97 -33.95 2.04
C GLY A 311 11.25 -32.46 1.81
N THR A 312 10.29 -31.58 2.07
CA THR A 312 10.45 -30.13 2.00
C THR A 312 10.72 -29.57 3.40
N THR A 313 11.81 -28.83 3.55
CA THR A 313 12.11 -28.09 4.78
C THR A 313 11.33 -26.78 4.81
N TYR A 314 10.56 -26.59 5.85
CA TYR A 314 9.80 -25.39 6.14
C TYR A 314 10.39 -24.64 7.33
N VAL A 315 10.32 -23.32 7.30
CA VAL A 315 10.76 -22.45 8.39
C VAL A 315 9.76 -21.32 8.62
N SER A 316 9.73 -20.76 9.83
CA SER A 316 8.96 -19.56 10.15
C SER A 316 9.53 -18.29 9.51
N ARG A 317 8.72 -17.22 9.48
CA ARG A 317 9.11 -15.85 9.10
C ARG A 317 10.47 -15.43 9.68
N SER A 318 10.68 -15.69 10.97
CA SER A 318 11.88 -15.30 11.73
C SER A 318 13.17 -15.82 11.13
N TYR A 319 13.15 -16.95 10.41
CA TYR A 319 14.35 -17.41 9.72
C TYR A 319 14.80 -16.42 8.64
N PHE A 320 13.88 -15.97 7.81
CA PHE A 320 14.21 -15.06 6.72
C PHE A 320 14.60 -13.68 7.24
N THR A 321 13.94 -13.18 8.29
CA THR A 321 14.27 -11.89 8.90
C THR A 321 15.58 -11.93 9.68
N ASP A 322 15.73 -12.90 10.59
CA ASP A 322 16.79 -12.87 11.59
C ASP A 322 18.08 -13.53 11.10
N VAL A 323 17.97 -14.52 10.19
CA VAL A 323 19.12 -15.27 9.67
C VAL A 323 19.58 -14.76 8.30
N LEU A 324 18.63 -14.48 7.40
CA LEU A 324 18.92 -13.99 6.05
C LEU A 324 18.82 -12.47 5.90
N GLY A 325 18.33 -11.76 6.92
CA GLY A 325 18.19 -10.30 6.88
C GLY A 325 17.14 -9.79 5.89
N ALA A 326 16.25 -10.65 5.40
CA ALA A 326 15.22 -10.27 4.44
C ALA A 326 14.06 -9.55 5.13
N TYR A 327 13.44 -8.59 4.45
CA TYR A 327 12.14 -8.07 4.88
C TYR A 327 11.05 -9.05 4.44
N VAL A 328 10.14 -9.39 5.36
CA VAL A 328 9.03 -10.31 5.09
C VAL A 328 7.72 -9.67 5.50
N SER A 329 6.79 -9.58 4.56
CA SER A 329 5.40 -9.17 4.81
C SER A 329 4.43 -10.27 4.40
N PHE A 330 3.22 -10.19 4.96
CA PHE A 330 2.12 -11.12 4.68
C PHE A 330 0.94 -10.35 4.12
N GLY A 331 0.21 -11.00 3.23
CA GLY A 331 -1.10 -10.57 2.78
C GLY A 331 -2.02 -11.78 2.62
N PHE A 332 -3.20 -11.55 2.07
CA PHE A 332 -4.16 -12.60 1.76
C PHE A 332 -4.66 -12.44 0.33
N ASP A 333 -4.88 -13.56 -0.35
CA ASP A 333 -5.60 -13.55 -1.62
C ASP A 333 -7.13 -13.57 -1.41
N LYS A 334 -7.89 -13.57 -2.50
CA LYS A 334 -9.36 -13.58 -2.46
C LYS A 334 -9.96 -14.87 -1.87
N SER A 335 -9.20 -15.96 -1.87
CA SER A 335 -9.60 -17.24 -1.27
C SER A 335 -9.20 -17.32 0.20
N ASN A 336 -8.69 -16.21 0.77
CA ASN A 336 -8.14 -16.13 2.11
C ASN A 336 -6.91 -17.02 2.31
N GLU A 337 -6.20 -17.37 1.23
CA GLU A 337 -4.89 -18.01 1.32
C GLU A 337 -3.81 -16.96 1.62
N ILE A 338 -2.82 -17.33 2.44
CA ILE A 338 -1.73 -16.43 2.81
C ILE A 338 -0.83 -16.19 1.61
N ILE A 339 -0.58 -14.91 1.32
CA ILE A 339 0.50 -14.45 0.44
C ILE A 339 1.71 -14.09 1.31
N VAL A 340 2.88 -14.57 0.93
CA VAL A 340 4.16 -14.22 1.55
C VAL A 340 4.98 -13.42 0.57
N LYS A 341 5.37 -12.21 0.96
CA LYS A 341 6.32 -11.39 0.20
C LYS A 341 7.65 -11.33 0.95
N VAL A 342 8.74 -11.62 0.25
CA VAL A 342 10.10 -11.61 0.79
C VAL A 342 10.98 -10.73 -0.07
N PHE A 343 11.67 -9.78 0.55
CA PHE A 343 12.54 -8.83 -0.11
C PHE A 343 13.96 -8.95 0.47
N SER A 344 14.95 -9.20 -0.38
CA SER A 344 16.36 -9.19 0.05
C SER A 344 16.74 -7.82 0.62
N LYS A 345 17.53 -7.73 1.69
CA LYS A 345 18.21 -6.46 1.98
C LYS A 345 19.31 -6.25 0.94
N GLU A 346 19.07 -5.36 -0.02
CA GLU A 346 20.09 -4.90 -0.98
C GLU A 346 20.71 -3.61 -0.45
N ASP A 347 22.03 -3.62 -0.21
CA ASP A 347 22.81 -2.42 0.07
C ASP A 347 23.05 -1.68 -1.24
N GLU A 348 22.26 -0.68 -1.65
CA GLU A 348 22.83 0.35 -2.55
C GLU A 348 22.08 1.66 -2.78
N PHE A 349 20.77 1.81 -2.52
CA PHE A 349 20.10 3.00 -3.07
C PHE A 349 19.92 4.21 -2.13
N ILE A 350 19.94 4.02 -0.81
CA ILE A 350 19.74 5.10 0.17
C ILE A 350 20.91 6.12 0.18
N ALA A 351 22.02 5.84 -0.50
CA ALA A 351 23.21 6.71 -0.49
C ALA A 351 23.11 7.99 -1.36
N LYS A 352 22.04 8.22 -2.13
CA LYS A 352 21.97 9.33 -3.12
C LYS A 352 20.86 10.36 -2.97
N HIS A 353 19.90 10.19 -2.05
CA HIS A 353 18.87 11.19 -1.81
C HIS A 353 18.83 11.47 -0.30
N PRO A 354 19.28 12.66 0.16
CA PRO A 354 19.23 12.99 1.57
C PRO A 354 17.75 13.08 1.98
N TYR A 355 17.39 12.21 2.91
CA TYR A 355 16.10 12.12 3.62
C TYR A 355 15.82 13.36 4.51
N ASP A 356 16.61 14.42 4.36
CA ASP A 356 16.56 15.62 5.21
C ASP A 356 15.41 16.58 4.81
N LYS A 357 14.53 16.16 3.90
CA LYS A 357 13.31 16.91 3.52
C LYS A 357 12.06 16.03 3.56
N LEU A 358 11.99 15.11 4.52
CA LEU A 358 10.75 14.41 4.82
C LEU A 358 9.75 15.42 5.38
N VAL A 359 8.57 15.47 4.77
CA VAL A 359 7.50 16.44 5.02
C VAL A 359 7.18 16.46 6.52
N GLU A 360 7.35 17.62 7.14
CA GLU A 360 6.85 17.89 8.50
C GLU A 360 5.33 17.90 8.47
N PHE A 361 4.66 17.68 9.61
CA PHE A 361 3.24 17.98 9.70
C PHE A 361 3.05 19.45 9.41
N GLN A 362 2.61 19.77 8.19
CA GLN A 362 2.25 21.12 7.85
C GLN A 362 0.81 21.28 8.28
N LYS A 363 0.62 22.08 9.33
CA LYS A 363 -0.67 22.70 9.56
C LYS A 363 -1.13 23.36 8.26
N PRO A 364 -2.43 23.33 7.96
CA PRO A 364 -2.94 23.85 6.70
C PRO A 364 -2.57 25.34 6.57
N MET A 365 -2.03 25.74 5.42
CA MET A 365 -1.58 27.12 5.19
C MET A 365 -2.68 28.00 4.56
N ASN A 366 -3.80 27.39 4.19
CA ASN A 366 -4.95 28.07 3.64
C ASN A 366 -6.26 27.44 4.13
N LYS A 367 -7.36 28.19 3.96
CA LYS A 367 -8.67 27.84 4.52
C LYS A 367 -9.28 26.59 3.90
N ASP A 368 -9.14 26.43 2.57
CA ASP A 368 -9.65 25.25 1.84
C ASP A 368 -8.95 23.98 2.30
N GLU A 369 -7.64 24.05 2.50
CA GLU A 369 -6.83 22.95 3.06
C GLU A 369 -7.27 22.62 4.48
N ALA A 370 -7.49 23.63 5.34
CA ALA A 370 -7.89 23.42 6.73
C ALA A 370 -9.24 22.72 6.86
N VAL A 371 -10.26 23.21 6.14
CA VAL A 371 -11.60 22.62 6.18
C VAL A 371 -11.64 21.23 5.54
N THR A 372 -10.87 21.01 4.47
CA THR A 372 -10.74 19.70 3.82
C THR A 372 -10.04 18.69 4.73
N MET A 373 -8.93 19.10 5.37
CA MET A 373 -8.19 18.26 6.30
C MET A 373 -9.05 17.88 7.51
N TYR A 374 -9.86 18.81 8.03
CA TYR A 374 -10.84 18.50 9.10
C TYR A 374 -11.89 17.50 8.61
N ALA A 375 -12.49 17.72 7.44
CA ALA A 375 -13.53 16.83 6.91
C ALA A 375 -13.01 15.42 6.62
N GLU A 376 -11.82 15.28 6.02
CA GLU A 376 -11.15 13.99 5.82
C GLU A 376 -10.79 13.33 7.14
N ALA A 377 -10.33 14.08 8.13
CA ALA A 377 -10.00 13.54 9.45
C ALA A 377 -11.24 13.00 10.18
N VAL A 378 -12.39 13.68 10.09
CA VAL A 378 -13.67 13.18 10.60
C VAL A 378 -14.09 11.93 9.84
N LYS A 379 -14.03 11.96 8.50
CA LYS A 379 -14.41 10.83 7.65
C LYS A 379 -13.62 9.56 7.96
N ASN A 380 -12.31 9.71 8.12
CA ASN A 380 -11.39 8.61 8.39
C ASN A 380 -11.25 8.29 9.89
N ARG A 381 -12.00 8.99 10.76
CA ARG A 381 -11.99 8.80 12.22
C ARG A 381 -10.62 9.02 12.88
N HIS A 382 -9.83 9.91 12.27
CA HIS A 382 -8.54 10.35 12.74
C HIS A 382 -8.71 11.51 13.73
N GLY A 383 -9.12 11.21 14.97
CA GLY A 383 -9.33 12.22 16.01
C GLY A 383 -8.07 13.00 16.37
N ILE A 384 -6.89 12.42 16.13
CA ILE A 384 -5.60 13.08 16.33
C ILE A 384 -5.39 14.20 15.30
N ILE A 385 -5.72 13.97 14.01
CA ILE A 385 -5.65 15.03 12.99
C ILE A 385 -6.65 16.14 13.33
N GLN A 386 -7.88 15.78 13.71
CA GLN A 386 -8.90 16.76 14.13
C GLN A 386 -8.37 17.63 15.26
N TYR A 387 -7.80 17.02 16.29
CA TYR A 387 -7.19 17.74 17.42
C TYR A 387 -6.01 18.62 16.98
N GLY A 388 -5.13 18.13 16.11
CA GLY A 388 -3.91 18.83 15.71
C GLY A 388 -4.11 20.14 14.95
N ILE A 389 -5.22 20.24 14.22
CA ILE A 389 -5.58 21.45 13.45
C ILE A 389 -6.50 22.41 14.23
N MET A 390 -6.89 22.09 15.45
CA MET A 390 -7.63 22.99 16.35
C MET A 390 -6.70 24.03 16.98
N ASP A 391 -7.23 25.22 17.27
CA ASP A 391 -6.52 26.17 18.12
C ASP A 391 -6.53 25.73 19.60
N ASP A 392 -5.74 26.41 20.44
CA ASP A 392 -5.62 26.05 21.86
C ASP A 392 -6.95 26.12 22.61
N SER A 393 -7.88 27.00 22.22
CA SER A 393 -9.18 27.12 22.87
C SER A 393 -10.04 25.89 22.59
N VAL A 394 -10.18 25.52 21.32
CA VAL A 394 -10.98 24.36 20.89
C VAL A 394 -10.33 23.06 21.36
N LYS A 395 -8.99 22.96 21.30
CA LYS A 395 -8.25 21.83 21.88
C LYS A 395 -8.63 21.61 23.35
N ASN A 396 -8.61 22.66 24.16
CA ASN A 396 -8.95 22.55 25.58
C ASN A 396 -10.42 22.15 25.81
N GLU A 397 -11.34 22.64 24.97
CA GLU A 397 -12.76 22.28 25.04
C GLU A 397 -13.02 20.80 24.68
N LYS A 398 -12.41 20.33 23.59
CA LYS A 398 -12.65 18.99 23.02
C LYS A 398 -11.76 17.89 23.60
N TYR A 399 -10.75 18.25 24.39
CA TYR A 399 -9.74 17.30 24.86
C TYR A 399 -10.32 16.11 25.62
N GLU A 400 -11.15 16.32 26.66
CA GLU A 400 -11.69 15.20 27.45
C GLU A 400 -12.64 14.33 26.62
N GLU A 401 -13.41 14.93 25.70
CA GLU A 401 -14.29 14.21 24.78
C GLU A 401 -13.49 13.28 23.85
N LEU A 402 -12.48 13.84 23.17
CA LEU A 402 -11.60 13.09 22.27
C LEU A 402 -10.79 12.04 23.01
N LYS A 403 -10.34 12.34 24.23
CA LYS A 403 -9.60 11.43 25.09
C LYS A 403 -10.45 10.23 25.53
N ASP A 404 -11.69 10.46 25.94
CA ASP A 404 -12.63 9.37 26.28
C ASP A 404 -12.89 8.45 25.08
N MET A 405 -12.82 9.01 23.86
CA MET A 405 -12.89 8.25 22.61
C MET A 405 -11.55 7.64 22.16
N SER A 406 -10.48 7.76 22.95
CA SER A 406 -9.12 7.35 22.55
C SER A 406 -8.67 7.97 21.22
N PHE A 407 -9.15 9.18 20.92
CA PHE A 407 -8.96 9.92 19.67
C PHE A 407 -9.44 9.15 18.43
N VAL A 408 -10.42 8.26 18.63
CA VAL A 408 -11.17 7.54 17.59
C VAL A 408 -12.57 8.13 17.50
N THR A 409 -12.75 9.14 16.67
CA THR A 409 -14.05 9.82 16.55
C THR A 409 -15.02 8.98 15.73
N GLY A 410 -16.28 8.87 16.13
CA GLY A 410 -17.31 8.12 15.37
C GLY A 410 -17.22 6.60 15.51
N VAL A 411 -17.97 5.87 14.69
CA VAL A 411 -18.11 4.40 14.77
C VAL A 411 -17.99 3.75 13.40
N SER A 412 -17.92 2.41 13.34
CA SER A 412 -17.87 1.66 12.08
C SER A 412 -19.21 1.61 11.34
N SER A 413 -20.31 1.99 11.99
CA SER A 413 -21.65 2.17 11.42
C SER A 413 -22.54 2.91 12.44
N PRO A 414 -23.11 4.08 12.09
CA PRO A 414 -22.91 4.81 10.85
C PRO A 414 -21.47 5.34 10.69
N TRP A 415 -20.91 5.27 9.48
CA TRP A 415 -19.65 5.96 9.13
C TRP A 415 -19.95 7.10 8.15
N VAL A 416 -19.05 8.07 8.06
CA VAL A 416 -19.13 9.14 7.05
C VAL A 416 -18.74 8.56 5.69
N ASP A 417 -19.69 8.54 4.76
CA ASP A 417 -19.49 8.08 3.39
C ASP A 417 -18.79 9.17 2.55
N ARG A 418 -19.37 10.37 2.60
CA ARG A 418 -18.88 11.56 1.92
C ARG A 418 -19.23 12.81 2.72
N TYR A 419 -18.67 13.92 2.30
CA TYR A 419 -18.96 15.21 2.89
C TYR A 419 -19.09 16.27 1.80
N GLU A 420 -19.86 17.31 2.09
CA GLU A 420 -19.99 18.50 1.26
C GLU A 420 -19.54 19.72 2.06
N ILE A 421 -18.58 20.48 1.52
CA ILE A 421 -18.06 21.69 2.16
C ILE A 421 -18.67 22.90 1.47
N ASN A 422 -19.33 23.74 2.25
CA ASN A 422 -19.96 24.97 1.79
C ASN A 422 -19.42 26.15 2.59
N GLN A 423 -18.73 27.07 1.93
CA GLN A 423 -18.29 28.32 2.56
C GLN A 423 -19.51 29.21 2.88
N ILE A 424 -19.67 29.59 4.13
CA ILE A 424 -20.74 30.48 4.61
C ILE A 424 -20.30 31.94 4.47
N ASP A 425 -19.11 32.24 4.96
CA ASP A 425 -18.45 33.53 4.84
C ASP A 425 -16.91 33.37 4.83
N GLU A 426 -16.17 34.46 5.02
CA GLU A 426 -14.72 34.47 4.95
C GLU A 426 -14.05 33.45 5.89
N ASN A 427 -14.62 33.21 7.07
CA ASN A 427 -14.03 32.37 8.12
C ASN A 427 -14.89 31.16 8.49
N HIS A 428 -16.17 31.11 8.09
CA HIS A 428 -17.07 30.04 8.46
C HIS A 428 -17.35 29.09 7.30
N TYR A 429 -17.27 27.79 7.57
CA TYR A 429 -17.57 26.74 6.62
C TYR A 429 -18.57 25.76 7.23
N LYS A 430 -19.61 25.43 6.47
CA LYS A 430 -20.55 24.35 6.78
C LYS A 430 -20.04 23.08 6.12
N ILE A 431 -19.89 22.02 6.91
CA ILE A 431 -19.54 20.68 6.46
C ILE A 431 -20.74 19.79 6.72
N ASP A 432 -21.34 19.33 5.63
CA ASP A 432 -22.42 18.36 5.67
C ASP A 432 -21.81 16.97 5.51
N PHE A 433 -21.74 16.20 6.58
CA PHE A 433 -21.32 14.80 6.56
C PHE A 433 -22.52 13.92 6.24
N ILE A 434 -22.43 13.18 5.14
CA ILE A 434 -23.43 12.19 4.77
C ILE A 434 -22.96 10.85 5.30
N LEU A 435 -23.73 10.27 6.21
CA LEU A 435 -23.41 9.01 6.85
C LEU A 435 -24.20 7.85 6.26
N LYS A 436 -23.53 6.69 6.25
CA LYS A 436 -24.04 5.43 5.75
C LYS A 436 -23.93 4.35 6.83
N THR A 437 -24.85 3.40 6.83
CA THR A 437 -24.86 2.29 7.81
C THR A 437 -24.58 0.96 7.14
N SER A 438 -24.17 -0.04 7.93
CA SER A 438 -23.85 -1.39 7.44
C SER A 438 -25.07 -2.17 6.95
N VAL A 439 -26.28 -1.62 7.14
CA VAL A 439 -27.54 -2.17 6.65
C VAL A 439 -28.22 -1.15 5.74
N PRO A 440 -29.05 -1.56 4.77
CA PRO A 440 -29.80 -0.60 3.96
C PRO A 440 -30.64 0.33 4.86
N SER A 441 -30.30 1.61 4.87
CA SER A 441 -31.00 2.67 5.61
C SER A 441 -31.06 3.94 4.78
N GLU A 442 -31.92 4.88 5.17
CA GLU A 442 -31.80 6.25 4.70
C GLU A 442 -30.43 6.83 5.09
N GLU A 443 -29.90 7.71 4.24
CA GLU A 443 -28.69 8.47 4.56
C GLU A 443 -28.97 9.40 5.74
N PHE A 444 -28.03 9.47 6.68
CA PHE A 444 -28.11 10.42 7.79
C PHE A 444 -27.23 11.62 7.49
N LEU A 445 -27.69 12.80 7.85
CA LEU A 445 -26.91 14.03 7.71
C LEU A 445 -26.44 14.45 9.10
N SER A 446 -25.12 14.67 9.24
CA SER A 446 -24.55 15.37 10.38
C SER A 446 -23.91 16.65 9.85
N THR A 447 -24.39 17.80 10.30
CA THR A 447 -23.82 19.09 9.90
C THR A 447 -22.87 19.56 10.97
N VAL A 448 -21.72 20.10 10.57
CA VAL A 448 -20.81 20.82 11.46
C VAL A 448 -20.51 22.17 10.84
N ILE A 449 -20.45 23.23 11.63
CA ILE A 449 -19.93 24.53 11.21
C ILE A 449 -18.58 24.72 11.90
N VAL A 450 -17.55 24.99 11.10
CA VAL A 450 -16.22 25.32 11.61
C VAL A 450 -15.92 26.80 11.37
N GLU A 451 -15.36 27.46 12.38
CA GLU A 451 -14.75 28.78 12.26
C GLU A 451 -13.23 28.62 12.11
N LEU A 452 -12.64 29.34 11.17
CA LEU A 452 -11.22 29.32 10.88
C LEU A 452 -10.54 30.61 11.34
N ALA A 453 -9.38 30.48 11.97
CA ALA A 453 -8.53 31.61 12.37
C ALA A 453 -7.09 31.45 11.87
N GLU A 454 -6.47 32.57 11.51
CA GLU A 454 -5.05 32.63 11.15
C GLU A 454 -4.16 32.58 12.40
N ASP A 455 -3.10 31.78 12.33
CA ASP A 455 -2.06 31.64 13.35
C ASP A 455 -0.69 31.61 12.67
N GLY A 456 -0.11 32.80 12.49
CA GLY A 456 1.12 32.98 11.71
C GLY A 456 0.90 32.69 10.22
N GLU A 457 1.57 31.67 9.69
CA GLU A 457 1.41 31.21 8.29
C GLU A 457 0.37 30.07 8.16
N PHE A 458 -0.23 29.64 9.28
CA PHE A 458 -1.16 28.51 9.34
C PHE A 458 -2.60 28.98 9.60
N ILE A 459 -3.54 28.10 9.29
CA ILE A 459 -4.97 28.23 9.60
C ILE A 459 -5.35 27.16 10.62
N ASN A 460 -6.02 27.53 11.71
CA ASN A 460 -6.55 26.59 12.69
C ASN A 460 -8.09 26.61 12.72
N ILE A 461 -8.70 25.54 13.19
CA ILE A 461 -10.11 25.48 13.59
C ILE A 461 -10.26 26.17 14.95
N SER A 462 -10.88 27.35 14.98
CA SER A 462 -11.04 28.17 16.19
C SER A 462 -12.41 28.04 16.86
N LYS A 463 -13.35 27.38 16.19
CA LYS A 463 -14.65 27.01 16.75
C LYS A 463 -15.27 25.86 15.98
N ILE A 464 -16.03 25.02 16.68
CA ILE A 464 -16.82 23.92 16.10
C ILE A 464 -18.24 24.01 16.66
N GLU A 465 -19.23 24.06 15.80
CA GLU A 465 -20.66 24.00 16.15
C GLU A 465 -21.28 22.77 15.47
N GLU A 466 -21.86 21.85 16.25
CA GLU A 466 -22.46 20.58 15.80
C GLU A 466 -23.99 20.61 15.82
#